data_AF-A0A7C1ZNG2-F1
#
_entry.id   AF-A0A7C1ZNG2-F1
#
_cell.length_a   1.000
_cell.length_b   1.000
_cell.length_c   1.000
_cell.angle_alpha   90.00
_cell.angle_beta   90.00
_cell.angle_gamma   90.00
#
_symmetry.space_group_name_H-M   'P 1'
#
loop_
_entity.id
_entity.type
_entity.pdbx_description
1 polymer ?
#
loop_
_entity_poly.entity_id
_entity_poly.type
_entity_poly.pdbx_seq_one_letter_code
_entity_poly.pdbx_strand_id
1 'polypeptide(L)'
;MSPATRAELAGVLARPVIQHLATAPLDKLVRGLERFSKNVSGALDLSGACRDPKDDKSLACAVEGRAHYLVSSDRDLLNMRCYRDVAIVSPG
;
A
#
# COMPACT_ATOMS: atom_id res chain seq x y z
N MET A 1 4.05 3.24 -5.78
CA MET A 1 3.45 3.96 -4.64
C MET A 1 2.54 5.05 -5.16
N SER A 2 1.27 4.98 -4.81
CA SER A 2 0.24 5.97 -5.14
C SER A 2 0.22 7.12 -4.13
N PRO A 3 -0.46 8.25 -4.42
CA PRO A 3 -0.68 9.32 -3.44
C PRO A 3 -1.38 8.84 -2.17
N ALA A 4 -2.38 7.96 -2.30
CA ALA A 4 -3.12 7.44 -1.15
C ALA A 4 -2.23 6.63 -0.21
N THR A 5 -1.34 5.77 -0.74
CA THR A 5 -0.38 5.01 0.07
C THR A 5 0.64 5.94 0.77
N ARG A 6 1.09 7.01 0.10
CA ARG A 6 1.97 8.02 0.73
C ARG A 6 1.29 8.74 1.89
N ALA A 7 0.04 9.15 1.69
CA ALA A 7 -0.74 9.83 2.71
C ALA A 7 -0.98 8.92 3.94
N GLU A 8 -1.28 7.65 3.70
CA GLU A 8 -1.41 6.65 4.78
C GLU A 8 -0.09 6.46 5.54
N LEU A 9 1.04 6.30 4.83
CA LEU A 9 2.34 6.20 5.47
C LEU A 9 2.63 7.41 6.35
N ALA A 10 2.41 8.63 5.82
CA ALA A 10 2.58 9.86 6.59
C ALA A 10 1.69 9.87 7.85
N GLY A 11 0.43 9.47 7.72
CA GLY A 11 -0.51 9.36 8.85
C GLY A 11 -0.10 8.33 9.89
N VAL A 12 0.43 7.17 9.48
CA VAL A 12 0.96 6.14 10.38
C VAL A 12 2.19 6.65 11.11
N LEU A 13 3.13 7.26 10.39
CA LEU A 13 4.35 7.80 10.97
C LEU A 13 4.05 8.93 11.95
N ALA A 14 2.99 9.71 11.74
CA ALA A 14 2.57 10.77 12.67
C ALA A 14 1.98 10.26 14.00
N ARG A 15 1.69 8.96 14.14
CA ARG A 15 1.10 8.41 15.37
C ARG A 15 2.07 8.52 16.55
N PRO A 16 1.64 8.97 17.75
CA PRO A 16 2.52 9.13 18.91
C PRO A 16 3.30 7.86 19.29
N VAL A 17 2.67 6.69 19.20
CA VAL A 17 3.33 5.40 19.47
C VAL A 17 4.49 5.16 18.51
N ILE A 18 4.31 5.43 17.21
CA ILE A 18 5.36 5.23 16.21
C ILE A 18 6.49 6.26 16.40
N GLN A 19 6.13 7.52 16.67
CA GLN A 19 7.11 8.57 16.98
C GLN A 19 7.96 8.22 18.21
N HIS A 20 7.35 7.67 19.26
CA HIS A 20 8.05 7.26 20.47
C HIS A 20 8.97 6.04 20.27
N LEU A 21 8.60 5.13 19.37
CA LEU A 21 9.40 3.94 19.03
C LEU A 21 10.54 4.23 18.05
N ALA A 22 10.52 5.37 17.35
CA ALA A 22 11.51 5.69 16.34
C ALA A 22 12.88 5.93 16.96
N THR A 23 13.84 5.05 16.65
CA THR A 23 15.25 5.19 17.08
C THR A 23 16.12 5.94 16.06
N ALA A 24 15.54 6.28 14.90
CA ALA A 24 16.20 6.99 13.82
C ALA A 24 15.21 7.96 13.13
N PRO A 25 15.72 8.98 12.42
CA PRO A 25 14.87 9.93 11.71
C PRO A 25 13.98 9.24 10.66
N LEU A 26 12.66 9.38 10.80
CA LEU A 26 11.66 8.74 9.92
C LEU A 26 11.66 9.32 8.50
N ASP A 27 12.14 10.54 8.32
CA ASP A 27 12.32 11.19 7.02
C ASP A 27 13.32 10.43 6.13
N LYS A 28 14.34 9.79 6.71
CA LYS A 28 15.25 8.91 5.95
C LYS A 28 14.53 7.67 5.42
N LEU A 29 13.63 7.08 6.21
CA LEU A 29 12.81 5.95 5.78
C LEU A 29 11.91 6.35 4.61
N VAL A 30 11.20 7.47 4.74
CA VAL A 30 10.32 7.98 3.67
C VAL A 30 11.10 8.23 2.38
N ARG A 31 12.23 8.95 2.46
CA ARG A 31 13.08 9.21 1.28
C ARG A 31 13.61 7.92 0.64
N GLY A 32 13.94 6.92 1.46
CA GLY A 32 14.34 5.60 0.97
C GLY A 32 13.21 4.93 0.18
N LEU A 33 12.02 4.85 0.76
CA LEU A 33 10.85 4.25 0.11
C LEU A 33 10.50 4.97 -1.19
N GLU A 34 10.50 6.30 -1.20
CA GLU A 34 10.24 7.09 -2.41
C GLU A 34 11.28 6.85 -3.51
N ARG A 35 12.56 6.76 -3.15
CA ARG A 35 13.65 6.52 -4.10
C ARG A 35 13.57 5.14 -4.76
N PHE A 36 13.15 4.12 -4.02
CA PHE A 36 13.11 2.73 -4.51
C PHE A 36 11.73 2.29 -4.99
N SER A 37 10.75 3.19 -5.02
CA SER A 37 9.39 2.90 -5.48
C SER A 37 9.10 3.52 -6.84
N LYS A 38 8.44 2.77 -7.72
CA LYS A 38 7.75 3.35 -8.89
C LYS A 38 6.54 4.15 -8.42
N ASN A 39 6.51 5.45 -8.69
CA ASN A 39 5.33 6.28 -8.39
C ASN A 39 4.26 6.13 -9.47
N VAL A 40 2.99 6.11 -9.03
CA VAL A 40 1.82 6.02 -9.90
C VAL A 40 0.87 7.18 -9.59
N SER A 41 -0.01 7.54 -10.53
CA SER A 41 -0.88 8.72 -10.45
C SER A 41 -1.92 8.65 -9.34
N GLY A 42 -2.37 7.45 -8.98
CA GLY A 42 -3.55 7.24 -8.14
C GLY A 42 -4.86 7.63 -8.83
N ALA A 43 -4.91 7.60 -10.16
CA ALA A 43 -6.08 8.01 -10.94
C ALA A 43 -7.07 6.85 -11.15
N LEU A 44 -6.59 5.61 -11.00
CA LEU A 44 -7.44 4.43 -11.08
C LEU A 44 -8.33 4.32 -9.83
N ASP A 45 -9.64 4.47 -10.03
CA ASP A 45 -10.65 4.23 -8.99
C ASP A 45 -11.16 2.79 -9.09
N LEU A 46 -11.04 2.05 -7.98
CA LEU A 46 -11.53 0.69 -7.81
C LEU A 46 -12.48 0.58 -6.61
N SER A 47 -13.19 1.65 -6.27
CA SER A 47 -14.13 1.67 -5.16
C SER A 47 -15.11 0.49 -5.22
N GLY A 48 -15.18 -0.28 -4.15
CA GLY A 48 -15.99 -1.49 -4.03
C GLY A 48 -15.39 -2.75 -4.65
N ALA A 49 -14.09 -2.75 -5.01
CA ALA A 49 -13.42 -3.93 -5.54
C ALA A 49 -13.09 -4.96 -4.44
N CYS A 50 -12.73 -4.50 -3.25
CA CYS A 50 -12.53 -5.31 -2.06
C CYS A 50 -13.75 -5.23 -1.13
N ARG A 51 -13.88 -6.22 -0.24
CA ARG A 51 -14.90 -6.19 0.82
C ARG A 51 -14.62 -5.10 1.86
N ASP A 52 -13.35 -4.86 2.20
CA ASP A 52 -12.94 -3.70 2.97
C ASP A 52 -12.63 -2.54 2.01
N PRO A 53 -13.43 -1.45 1.99
CA PRO A 53 -13.18 -0.30 1.13
C PRO A 53 -11.82 0.36 1.37
N LYS A 54 -11.17 0.12 2.52
CA LYS A 54 -9.83 0.64 2.79
C LYS A 54 -8.77 -0.01 1.90
N ASP A 55 -9.01 -1.22 1.42
CA ASP A 55 -8.06 -1.99 0.63
C ASP A 55 -8.14 -1.73 -0.88
N ASP A 56 -9.20 -1.05 -1.33
CA ASP A 56 -9.36 -0.64 -2.74
C ASP A 56 -8.17 0.18 -3.24
N LYS A 57 -7.59 1.04 -2.38
CA LYS A 57 -6.40 1.84 -2.72
C LYS A 57 -5.16 0.98 -2.97
N SER A 58 -5.04 -0.16 -2.28
CA SER A 58 -3.92 -1.09 -2.41
C SER A 58 -4.03 -1.85 -3.73
N LEU A 59 -5.24 -2.31 -4.06
CA LEU A 59 -5.55 -2.90 -5.38
C LEU A 59 -5.30 -1.90 -6.50
N ALA A 60 -5.81 -0.67 -6.37
CA ALA A 60 -5.66 0.38 -7.38
C ALA A 60 -4.18 0.70 -7.62
N CYS A 61 -3.40 0.86 -6.55
CA CYS A 61 -1.96 1.09 -6.66
C CYS A 61 -1.24 -0.07 -7.36
N ALA A 62 -1.59 -1.32 -7.05
CA ALA A 62 -0.95 -2.49 -7.66
C ALA A 62 -1.27 -2.59 -9.16
N VAL A 63 -2.54 -2.43 -9.52
CA VAL A 63 -3.00 -2.49 -10.92
C VAL A 63 -2.42 -1.33 -11.74
N GLU A 64 -2.49 -0.09 -11.24
CA GLU A 64 -1.93 1.09 -11.93
C GLU A 64 -0.40 0.99 -12.04
N GLY A 65 0.25 0.40 -11.03
CA GLY A 65 1.68 0.10 -11.03
C GLY A 65 2.10 -0.99 -11.99
N ARG A 66 1.15 -1.80 -12.48
CA ARG A 66 1.38 -3.06 -13.21
C ARG A 66 2.22 -4.04 -12.38
N ALA A 67 1.92 -4.13 -11.09
CA ALA A 67 2.56 -5.11 -10.22
C ALA A 67 2.09 -6.51 -10.58
N HIS A 68 2.99 -7.50 -10.56
CA HIS A 68 2.61 -8.90 -10.73
C HIS A 68 2.02 -9.50 -9.44
N TYR A 69 2.40 -8.94 -8.29
CA TYR A 69 2.02 -9.43 -6.97
C TYR A 69 1.61 -8.30 -6.04
N LEU A 70 0.56 -8.54 -5.25
CA LEU A 70 0.19 -7.79 -4.05
C LEU A 70 0.40 -8.69 -2.84
N VAL A 71 1.40 -8.36 -2.02
CA VAL A 71 1.71 -9.10 -0.79
C VAL A 71 0.90 -8.49 0.36
N SER A 72 0.08 -9.29 1.04
CA SER A 72 -0.77 -8.81 2.14
C SER A 72 -0.99 -9.89 3.19
N SER A 73 -1.22 -9.48 4.44
CA SER A 73 -1.72 -10.34 5.51
C SER A 73 -3.23 -10.14 5.77
N ASP A 74 -3.86 -9.24 5.02
CA ASP A 74 -5.30 -8.98 5.12
C ASP A 74 -6.11 -10.14 4.51
N ARG A 75 -7.12 -10.63 5.24
CA ARG A 75 -7.91 -11.79 4.82
C ARG A 75 -8.88 -11.46 3.69
N ASP A 76 -9.47 -10.27 3.67
CA ASP A 76 -10.39 -9.88 2.62
C ASP A 76 -9.64 -9.75 1.28
N LEU A 77 -8.42 -9.21 1.28
CA LEU A 77 -7.53 -9.25 0.12
C LEU A 77 -7.09 -10.68 -0.25
N LEU A 78 -6.60 -11.47 0.70
CA LEU A 78 -6.11 -12.82 0.42
C LEU A 78 -7.20 -13.76 -0.13
N ASN A 79 -8.45 -13.58 0.30
CA ASN A 79 -9.59 -14.35 -0.20
C ASN A 79 -9.87 -14.10 -1.69
N MET A 80 -9.50 -12.94 -2.23
CA MET A 80 -9.65 -12.64 -3.66
C MET A 80 -8.69 -13.48 -4.52
N ARG A 81 -7.53 -13.89 -3.98
CA ARG A 81 -6.42 -14.64 -4.62
C ARG A 81 -5.75 -13.93 -5.81
N CYS A 82 -6.52 -13.26 -6.65
CA CYS A 82 -6.07 -12.52 -7.80
C CYS A 82 -7.08 -11.40 -8.09
N TYR A 83 -6.58 -10.26 -8.55
CA TYR A 83 -7.42 -9.19 -9.08
C TYR A 83 -6.79 -8.63 -10.36
N ARG A 84 -7.50 -8.78 -11.48
CA ARG A 84 -6.96 -8.52 -12.83
C ARG A 84 -5.66 -9.31 -13.05
N ASP A 85 -4.56 -8.64 -13.38
CA ASP A 85 -3.25 -9.27 -13.61
C ASP A 85 -2.37 -9.30 -12.35
N VAL A 86 -2.93 -9.05 -11.17
CA VAL A 86 -2.21 -8.98 -9.90
C VAL A 86 -2.55 -10.19 -9.02
N ALA A 87 -1.57 -11.07 -8.78
CA ALA A 87 -1.73 -12.17 -7.83
C ALA A 87 -1.64 -11.65 -6.39
N ILE A 88 -2.52 -12.11 -5.51
CA ILE A 88 -2.55 -11.68 -4.10
C ILE A 88 -2.01 -12.82 -3.23
N VAL A 89 -0.94 -12.55 -2.50
CA VAL A 89 -0.16 -13.58 -1.80
C VAL A 89 0.11 -13.19 -0.35
N SER A 90 0.20 -14.21 0.52
CA SER A 90 0.65 -14.02 1.90
C SER A 90 2.19 -13.98 1.96
N PRO A 91 2.81 -13.14 2.82
CA PRO A 91 4.26 -13.16 3.03
C PRO A 91 4.78 -14.43 3.72
N GLY A 92 3.91 -15.21 4.36
CA GLY A 92 4.24 -16.41 5.15
C GLY A 92 3.24 -16.63 6.25
#